data_AF-A0A0N0AUU5-F1
#
_entry.id   AF-A0A0N0AUU5-F1
#
_cell.length_a   1.000
_cell.length_b   1.000
_cell.length_c   1.000
_cell.angle_alpha   90.00
_cell.angle_beta   90.00
_cell.angle_gamma   90.00
#
_symmetry.space_group_name_H-M   'P 1'
#
loop_
_entity.id
_entity.type
_entity.pdbx_description
1 polymer ?
#
loop_
_entity_poly.entity_id
_entity_poly.type
_entity_poly.pdbx_seq_one_letter_code
_entity_poly.pdbx_strand_id
1 'polypeptide(L)'
;MAVSAKDIARQVAEEDRRRARRRTTAIRDVARAAEAAEDVERSSDERIAGLRKRHRERVAVLREQLGKDIEAERAKKQTARVGLAQTVAAALEVFDEVELARYAGMSDQMVASLARLARSAATGGEPDEPVKEAGHEDGGDEEVIDGDVGAEPDVVNGSGEHASRGGVPLGDDGVGDASAVGEGHRFGAGDVEVGGGEYPP
;
A
#
# COMPACT_ATOMS: atom_id res chain seq x y z
N MET A 1 -78.36 20.91 -13.14
CA MET A 1 -77.77 21.90 -14.05
C MET A 1 -76.94 21.15 -15.08
N ALA A 2 -77.27 21.21 -16.37
CA ALA A 2 -76.52 20.51 -17.41
C ALA A 2 -75.28 21.33 -17.78
N VAL A 3 -74.09 20.75 -17.63
CA VAL A 3 -72.83 21.37 -18.07
C VAL A 3 -72.83 21.41 -19.59
N SER A 4 -72.57 22.58 -20.19
CA SER A 4 -72.57 22.70 -21.65
C SER A 4 -71.29 22.12 -22.25
N ALA A 5 -71.37 21.56 -23.46
CA ALA A 5 -70.20 21.03 -24.18
C ALA A 5 -69.08 22.08 -24.36
N LYS A 6 -69.45 23.37 -24.39
CA LYS A 6 -68.51 24.50 -24.46
C LYS A 6 -67.70 24.67 -23.18
N ASP A 7 -68.29 24.39 -22.02
CA ASP A 7 -67.61 24.49 -20.72
C ASP A 7 -66.62 23.32 -20.53
N ILE A 8 -66.99 22.12 -21.00
CA ILE A 8 -66.11 20.94 -21.01
C ILE A 8 -64.89 21.20 -21.91
N ALA A 9 -65.10 21.70 -23.13
CA ALA A 9 -63.99 22.01 -24.05
C ALA A 9 -63.03 23.08 -23.47
N ARG A 10 -63.59 24.07 -22.76
CA ARG A 10 -62.78 25.11 -22.10
C ARG A 10 -61.95 24.53 -20.95
N GLN A 11 -62.52 23.65 -20.14
CA GLN A 11 -61.82 22.97 -19.04
C GLN A 11 -60.69 22.08 -19.57
N VAL A 12 -60.93 21.28 -20.61
CA VAL A 12 -59.91 20.43 -21.23
C VAL A 12 -58.76 21.28 -21.79
N ALA A 13 -59.06 22.36 -22.51
CA ALA A 13 -58.02 23.24 -23.04
C ALA A 13 -57.20 23.94 -21.94
N GLU A 14 -57.81 24.28 -20.81
CA GLU A 14 -57.10 24.85 -19.67
C GLU A 14 -56.25 23.81 -18.94
N GLU A 15 -56.74 22.58 -18.80
CA GLU A 15 -56.00 21.48 -18.23
C GLU A 15 -54.81 21.09 -19.11
N ASP A 16 -54.96 21.07 -20.43
CA ASP A 16 -53.87 20.82 -21.37
C ASP A 16 -52.80 21.91 -21.30
N ARG A 17 -53.18 23.18 -21.15
CA ARG A 17 -52.22 24.26 -20.91
C ARG A 17 -51.49 24.10 -19.57
N ARG A 18 -52.18 23.68 -18.51
CA ARG A 18 -51.56 23.41 -17.20
C ARG A 18 -50.60 22.23 -17.30
N ARG A 19 -50.99 21.15 -17.98
CA ARG A 19 -50.15 19.98 -18.24
C ARG A 19 -48.93 20.33 -19.10
N ALA A 20 -49.10 21.18 -20.11
CA ALA A 20 -48.01 21.66 -20.95
C ALA A 20 -47.00 22.47 -20.12
N ARG A 21 -47.47 23.42 -19.30
CA ARG A 21 -46.59 24.20 -18.40
C ARG A 21 -45.85 23.31 -17.40
N ARG A 22 -46.53 22.35 -16.78
CA ARG A 22 -45.89 21.37 -15.86
C ARG A 22 -44.83 20.55 -16.58
N ARG A 23 -45.11 20.06 -17.80
CA ARG A 23 -44.12 19.35 -18.63
C ARG A 23 -42.90 20.21 -18.95
N THR A 24 -43.09 21.45 -19.37
CA THR A 24 -41.97 22.37 -19.65
C THR A 24 -41.12 22.64 -18.41
N THR A 25 -41.75 22.73 -17.24
CA THR A 25 -41.03 22.94 -15.98
C THR A 25 -40.24 21.70 -15.59
N ALA A 26 -40.86 20.51 -15.65
CA ALA A 26 -40.20 19.24 -15.39
C ALA A 26 -39.00 18.99 -16.33
N ILE A 27 -39.14 19.30 -17.63
CA ILE A 27 -38.04 19.19 -18.59
C ILE A 27 -36.87 20.10 -18.20
N ARG A 28 -37.15 21.34 -17.76
CA ARG A 28 -36.12 22.27 -17.30
C ARG A 28 -35.42 21.78 -16.03
N ASP A 29 -36.17 21.20 -15.10
CA ASP A 29 -35.61 20.71 -13.84
C ASP A 29 -34.74 19.46 -14.08
N VAL A 30 -35.15 18.58 -15.00
CA VAL A 30 -34.33 17.43 -15.44
C VAL A 30 -33.05 17.92 -16.12
N ALA A 31 -33.12 18.93 -17.00
CA ALA A 31 -31.93 19.47 -17.65
C ALA A 31 -30.94 20.07 -16.63
N ARG A 32 -31.42 20.83 -15.64
CA ARG A 32 -30.57 21.36 -14.57
C ARG A 32 -29.96 20.27 -13.69
N ALA A 33 -30.72 19.22 -13.40
CA ALA A 33 -30.21 18.08 -12.63
C ALA A 33 -29.11 17.33 -13.40
N ALA A 34 -29.25 17.19 -14.72
CA ALA A 34 -28.23 16.59 -15.58
C ALA A 34 -26.96 17.44 -15.62
N GLU A 35 -27.07 18.77 -15.83
CA GLU A 35 -25.94 19.69 -15.79
C GLU A 35 -25.20 19.62 -14.44
N ALA A 36 -25.94 19.61 -13.33
CA ALA A 36 -25.35 19.49 -11.99
C ALA A 36 -24.64 18.15 -11.77
N ALA A 37 -25.15 17.05 -12.36
CA ALA A 37 -24.51 15.74 -12.28
C ALA A 37 -23.18 15.71 -13.05
N GLU A 38 -23.13 16.28 -14.26
CA GLU A 38 -21.91 16.40 -15.05
C GLU A 38 -20.82 17.22 -14.33
N ASP A 39 -21.21 18.29 -13.63
CA ASP A 39 -20.26 19.10 -12.84
C ASP A 39 -19.68 18.32 -11.64
N VAL A 40 -20.49 17.47 -11.00
CA VAL A 40 -20.04 16.59 -9.91
C VAL A 40 -19.07 15.53 -10.43
N GLU A 41 -19.36 14.95 -11.59
CA GLU A 41 -18.49 13.96 -12.24
C GLU A 41 -17.14 14.59 -12.60
N ARG A 42 -17.14 15.75 -13.27
CA ARG A 42 -15.91 16.50 -13.60
C ARG A 42 -15.08 16.85 -12.37
N SER A 43 -15.73 17.32 -11.30
CA SER A 43 -15.05 17.59 -10.03
C SER A 43 -14.46 16.33 -9.39
N SER A 44 -15.10 15.18 -9.58
CA SER A 44 -14.61 13.90 -9.05
C SER A 44 -13.39 13.43 -9.84
N ASP A 45 -13.40 13.56 -11.16
CA ASP A 45 -12.26 13.24 -12.03
C ASP A 45 -11.04 14.11 -11.73
N GLU A 46 -11.24 15.41 -11.53
CA GLU A 46 -10.17 16.32 -11.13
C GLU A 46 -9.56 15.93 -9.77
N ARG A 47 -10.42 15.54 -8.81
CA ARG A 47 -9.97 15.08 -7.49
C ARG A 47 -9.18 13.77 -7.59
N ILE A 48 -9.65 12.82 -8.41
CA ILE A 48 -8.97 11.53 -8.66
C ILE A 48 -7.63 11.77 -9.36
N ALA A 49 -7.58 12.62 -10.38
CA ALA A 49 -6.34 12.98 -11.08
C ALA A 49 -5.33 13.63 -10.12
N GLY A 50 -5.80 14.54 -9.25
CA GLY A 50 -4.99 15.15 -8.21
C GLY A 50 -4.45 14.14 -7.20
N LEU A 51 -5.26 13.16 -6.77
CA LEU A 51 -4.83 12.07 -5.89
C LEU A 51 -3.77 11.19 -6.56
N ARG A 52 -3.98 10.79 -7.82
CA ARG A 52 -3.02 10.00 -8.60
C ARG A 52 -1.69 10.73 -8.78
N LYS A 53 -1.72 12.04 -9.03
CA LYS A 53 -0.51 12.87 -9.12
C LYS A 53 0.26 12.88 -7.80
N ARG A 54 -0.40 13.22 -6.68
CA ARG A 54 0.24 13.22 -5.35
C ARG A 54 0.78 11.85 -4.96
N HIS A 55 0.07 10.77 -5.31
CA HIS A 55 0.54 9.42 -5.05
C HIS A 55 1.83 9.12 -5.81
N ARG A 56 1.89 9.42 -7.12
CA ARG A 56 3.11 9.27 -7.93
C ARG A 56 4.29 10.06 -7.38
N GLU A 57 4.05 11.31 -6.99
CA GLU A 57 5.08 12.16 -6.37
C GLU A 57 5.61 11.56 -5.07
N ARG A 58 4.72 11.08 -4.19
CA ARG A 58 5.12 10.42 -2.93
C ARG A 58 5.89 9.12 -3.17
N VAL A 59 5.48 8.30 -4.13
CA VAL A 59 6.18 7.07 -4.49
C VAL A 59 7.57 7.38 -5.05
N ALA A 60 7.71 8.41 -5.89
CA ALA A 60 9.00 8.82 -6.43
C ALA A 60 9.97 9.25 -5.32
N VAL A 61 9.50 10.06 -4.36
CA VAL A 61 10.31 10.48 -3.19
C VAL A 61 10.74 9.27 -2.36
N LEU A 62 9.84 8.34 -2.08
CA LEU A 62 10.17 7.13 -1.31
C LEU A 62 11.18 6.23 -2.04
N ARG A 63 11.06 6.07 -3.36
CA ARG A 63 12.03 5.31 -4.17
C ARG A 63 13.41 5.96 -4.13
N GLU A 64 13.48 7.28 -4.23
CA GLU A 64 14.75 8.01 -4.15
C GLU A 64 15.40 7.86 -2.76
N GLN A 65 14.61 7.99 -1.70
CA GLN A 65 15.08 7.80 -0.32
C GLN A 65 15.58 6.37 -0.08
N LEU A 66 14.81 5.37 -0.51
CA LEU A 66 15.20 3.97 -0.39
C LEU A 66 16.51 3.68 -1.16
N GLY A 67 16.68 4.26 -2.35
CA GLY A 67 17.91 4.15 -3.12
C GLY A 67 19.13 4.69 -2.35
N LYS A 68 18.99 5.88 -1.76
CA LYS A 68 20.04 6.50 -0.92
C LYS A 68 20.34 5.67 0.32
N ASP A 69 19.33 5.12 0.97
CA ASP A 69 19.51 4.28 2.16
C ASP A 69 20.22 2.96 1.82
N ILE A 70 19.88 2.34 0.68
CA ILE A 70 20.57 1.15 0.17
C ILE A 70 22.04 1.44 -0.14
N GLU A 71 22.33 2.56 -0.80
CA GLU A 71 23.71 2.97 -1.09
C GLU A 71 24.49 3.24 0.19
N ALA A 72 23.89 3.92 1.17
CA ALA A 72 24.50 4.17 2.46
C ALA A 72 24.78 2.85 3.22
N GLU A 73 23.85 1.90 3.23
CA GLU A 73 24.06 0.59 3.83
C GLU A 73 25.11 -0.24 3.10
N ARG A 74 25.16 -0.19 1.76
CA ARG A 74 26.24 -0.82 0.97
C ARG A 74 27.61 -0.24 1.34
N ALA A 75 27.72 1.09 1.44
CA ALA A 75 28.95 1.76 1.84
C ALA A 75 29.38 1.36 3.26
N LYS A 76 28.45 1.31 4.24
CA LYS A 76 28.75 0.85 5.61
C LYS A 76 29.22 -0.60 5.65
N LYS A 77 28.56 -1.50 4.90
CA LYS A 77 28.98 -2.90 4.81
C LYS A 77 30.35 -3.03 4.18
N GLN A 78 30.65 -2.24 3.16
CA GLN A 78 31.97 -2.21 2.53
C GLN A 78 33.05 -1.72 3.48
N THR A 79 32.81 -0.63 4.23
CA THR A 79 33.79 -0.13 5.21
C THR A 79 34.02 -1.13 6.34
N ALA A 80 32.97 -1.75 6.86
CA ALA A 80 33.08 -2.81 7.87
C ALA A 80 33.87 -4.02 7.33
N ARG A 81 33.62 -4.39 6.07
CA ARG A 81 34.34 -5.48 5.39
C ARG A 81 35.83 -5.19 5.23
N VAL A 82 36.18 -3.96 4.83
CA VAL A 82 37.59 -3.54 4.72
C VAL A 82 38.27 -3.53 6.09
N GLY A 83 37.59 -3.03 7.13
CA GLY A 83 38.12 -3.05 8.49
C GLY A 83 38.34 -4.48 9.02
N LEU A 84 37.40 -5.39 8.75
CA LEU A 84 37.54 -6.81 9.08
C LEU A 84 38.73 -7.42 8.34
N ALA A 85 38.85 -7.17 7.04
CA ALA A 85 39.93 -7.67 6.20
C ALA A 85 41.31 -7.20 6.68
N GLN A 86 41.44 -5.92 7.05
CA GLN A 86 42.66 -5.36 7.62
C GLN A 86 43.00 -6.01 8.97
N THR A 87 42.01 -6.24 9.81
CA THR A 87 42.20 -6.90 11.12
C THR A 87 42.68 -8.34 10.95
N VAL A 88 42.09 -9.08 10.00
CA VAL A 88 42.51 -10.45 9.67
C VAL A 88 43.92 -10.46 9.07
N ALA A 89 44.24 -9.53 8.17
CA ALA A 89 45.59 -9.41 7.62
C ALA A 89 46.64 -9.21 8.72
N ALA A 90 46.39 -8.28 9.65
CA ALA A 90 47.27 -8.04 10.79
C ALA A 90 47.39 -9.26 11.72
N ALA A 91 46.31 -10.02 11.93
CA ALA A 91 46.37 -11.25 12.71
C ALA A 91 47.22 -12.34 12.04
N LEU A 92 47.14 -12.45 10.71
CA LEU A 92 47.92 -13.41 9.92
C LEU A 92 49.40 -13.04 9.77
N GLU A 93 49.81 -11.83 10.13
CA GLU A 93 51.23 -11.47 10.28
C GLU A 93 51.86 -12.07 11.54
N VAL A 94 51.04 -12.39 12.55
CA VAL A 94 51.48 -12.89 13.86
C VAL A 94 51.22 -14.39 14.02
N PHE A 95 50.09 -14.87 13.51
CA PHE A 95 49.65 -16.26 13.62
C PHE A 95 49.53 -16.89 12.24
N ASP A 96 49.90 -18.17 12.10
CA ASP A 96 49.48 -18.91 10.92
C ASP A 96 47.95 -19.18 10.93
N GLU A 97 47.38 -19.61 9.79
CA GLU A 97 45.92 -19.82 9.68
C GLU A 97 45.39 -20.86 10.69
N VAL A 98 46.19 -21.85 11.09
CA VAL A 98 45.80 -22.93 12.02
C VAL A 98 45.86 -22.45 13.47
N GLU A 99 46.91 -21.70 13.81
CA GLU A 99 47.08 -21.03 15.10
C GLU A 99 45.97 -20.01 15.33
N LEU A 100 45.63 -19.24 14.30
CA LEU A 100 44.53 -18.28 14.35
C LEU A 100 43.18 -18.98 14.56
N ALA A 101 42.92 -20.09 13.87
CA ALA A 101 41.70 -20.89 14.07
C ALA A 101 41.58 -21.39 15.51
N ARG A 102 42.67 -21.91 16.08
CA ARG A 102 42.71 -22.38 17.47
C ARG A 102 42.56 -21.25 18.48
N TYR A 103 43.25 -20.14 18.26
CA TYR A 103 43.22 -18.98 19.15
C TYR A 103 41.84 -18.31 19.18
N ALA A 104 41.21 -18.16 18.00
CA ALA A 104 39.90 -17.55 17.86
C ALA A 104 38.73 -18.53 18.11
N GLY A 105 39.01 -19.83 18.29
CA GLY A 105 37.97 -20.86 18.38
C GLY A 105 37.12 -20.98 17.11
N MET A 106 37.72 -20.69 15.95
CA MET A 106 37.06 -20.72 14.63
C MET A 106 37.38 -22.01 13.89
N SER A 107 36.54 -22.39 12.93
CA SER A 107 36.85 -23.50 12.03
C SER A 107 37.91 -23.08 11.00
N ASP A 108 38.74 -24.03 10.57
CA ASP A 108 39.75 -23.80 9.53
C ASP A 108 39.13 -23.24 8.24
N GLN A 109 37.90 -23.66 7.90
CA GLN A 109 37.13 -23.13 6.77
C GLN A 109 36.77 -21.64 6.93
N MET A 110 36.40 -21.23 8.14
CA MET A 110 36.08 -19.84 8.43
C MET A 110 37.33 -18.96 8.33
N VAL A 111 38.45 -19.41 8.90
CA VAL A 111 39.73 -18.69 8.80
C VAL A 111 40.22 -18.63 7.36
N ALA A 112 40.13 -19.72 6.59
CA ALA A 112 40.49 -19.71 5.18
C ALA A 112 39.63 -18.70 4.37
N SER A 113 38.35 -18.57 4.71
CA SER A 113 37.44 -17.59 4.08
C SER A 113 37.82 -16.16 4.44
N LEU A 114 38.16 -15.90 5.71
CA LEU A 114 38.65 -14.60 6.18
C LEU A 114 40.02 -14.24 5.57
N ALA A 115 40.91 -15.20 5.40
CA ALA A 115 42.21 -15.01 4.76
C ALA A 115 42.05 -14.66 3.26
N ARG A 116 41.12 -15.32 2.55
CA ARG A 116 40.75 -14.94 1.17
C ARG A 116 40.17 -13.53 1.12
N LEU A 117 39.29 -13.19 2.06
CA LEU A 117 38.74 -11.85 2.19
C LEU A 117 39.84 -10.79 2.40
N ALA A 118 40.79 -11.04 3.32
CA ALA A 118 41.92 -10.16 3.60
C ALA A 118 42.77 -9.90 2.34
N ARG A 119 43.05 -10.96 1.57
CA ARG A 119 43.79 -10.87 0.30
C ARG A 119 43.03 -10.06 -0.77
N SER A 120 41.73 -10.30 -0.93
CA SER A 120 40.89 -9.57 -1.90
C SER A 120 40.77 -8.08 -1.57
N ALA A 121 40.67 -7.73 -0.28
CA ALA A 121 40.63 -6.33 0.15
C ALA A 121 41.96 -5.60 -0.12
N ALA A 122 43.10 -6.28 0.00
CA ALA A 122 44.42 -5.71 -0.28
C ALA A 122 44.64 -5.42 -1.79
N THR A 123 44.00 -6.18 -2.67
CA THR A 123 44.11 -5.99 -4.13
C THR A 123 43.04 -5.07 -4.71
N GLY A 124 42.09 -4.58 -3.90
CA GLY A 124 40.93 -3.81 -4.36
C GLY A 124 39.99 -4.62 -5.27
N GLY A 125 40.13 -5.95 -5.28
CA GLY A 125 39.30 -6.82 -6.10
C GLY A 125 37.94 -6.96 -5.44
N GLU A 126 36.88 -6.71 -6.20
CA GLU A 126 35.53 -6.99 -5.75
C GLU A 126 35.50 -8.47 -5.36
N PRO A 127 35.18 -8.76 -4.11
CA PRO A 127 35.27 -10.12 -3.61
C PRO A 127 34.20 -10.95 -4.29
N ASP A 128 34.59 -12.10 -4.80
CA ASP A 128 33.68 -13.06 -5.42
C ASP A 128 32.43 -13.20 -4.54
N GLU A 129 31.25 -12.93 -5.12
CA GLU A 129 30.00 -13.26 -4.47
C GLU A 129 30.07 -14.72 -4.04
N PRO A 130 29.55 -15.07 -2.84
CA PRO A 130 29.45 -16.48 -2.48
C PRO A 130 28.70 -17.17 -3.61
N VAL A 131 29.40 -18.05 -4.33
CA VAL A 131 28.83 -18.86 -5.39
C VAL A 131 27.60 -19.51 -4.79
N LYS A 132 26.41 -19.10 -5.23
CA LYS A 132 25.17 -19.78 -4.86
C LYS A 132 25.40 -21.24 -5.21
N GLU A 133 25.48 -22.10 -4.20
CA GLU A 133 25.59 -23.53 -4.43
C GLU A 133 24.47 -23.91 -5.41
N ALA A 134 24.86 -24.48 -6.54
CA ALA A 134 23.95 -24.88 -7.61
C ALA A 134 23.02 -25.98 -7.08
N GLY A 135 21.92 -25.56 -6.49
CA GLY A 135 20.97 -26.45 -5.83
C GLY A 135 19.70 -25.76 -5.30
N HIS A 136 19.49 -24.48 -5.58
CA HIS A 136 18.17 -23.86 -5.42
C HIS A 136 17.69 -23.35 -6.77
N GLU A 137 16.60 -23.96 -7.21
CA GLU A 137 15.93 -23.72 -8.47
C GLU A 137 15.57 -22.24 -8.63
N ASP A 138 15.69 -21.83 -9.89
CA ASP A 138 15.44 -20.52 -10.46
C ASP A 138 14.04 -20.03 -10.10
N GLY A 139 13.95 -19.26 -9.02
CA GLY A 139 12.75 -18.53 -8.64
C GLY A 139 12.69 -17.20 -9.38
N GLY A 140 12.53 -17.27 -10.69
CA GLY A 140 12.01 -16.21 -11.57
C GLY A 140 12.76 -14.88 -11.54
N ASP A 141 13.43 -14.58 -12.64
CA ASP A 141 13.47 -13.22 -13.15
C ASP A 141 12.02 -12.71 -13.23
N GLU A 142 11.56 -11.99 -12.20
CA GLU A 142 10.44 -11.07 -12.34
C GLU A 142 10.94 -9.97 -13.29
N GLU A 143 10.78 -10.24 -14.58
CA GLU A 143 10.65 -9.25 -15.61
C GLU A 143 9.71 -8.18 -15.05
N VAL A 144 10.27 -7.05 -14.62
CA VAL A 144 9.50 -5.87 -14.26
C VAL A 144 8.89 -5.41 -15.57
N ILE A 145 7.74 -5.99 -15.91
CA ILE A 145 6.89 -5.51 -16.98
C ILE A 145 6.54 -4.09 -16.56
N ASP A 146 7.11 -3.11 -17.26
CA ASP A 146 6.57 -1.75 -17.31
C ASP A 146 5.15 -1.86 -17.87
N GLY A 147 4.22 -2.20 -16.98
CA GLY A 147 2.81 -2.26 -17.30
C GLY A 147 2.36 -0.86 -17.62
N ASP A 148 2.18 -0.59 -18.91
CA ASP A 148 1.37 0.51 -19.39
C ASP A 148 0.08 0.55 -18.55
N VAL A 149 -0.04 1.58 -17.72
CA VAL A 149 -1.24 1.85 -16.92
C VAL A 149 -2.31 2.41 -17.85
N GLY A 150 -2.77 1.56 -18.77
CA GLY A 150 -3.80 1.82 -19.77
C GLY A 150 -4.80 0.66 -19.93
N ALA A 151 -4.69 -0.41 -19.14
CA ALA A 151 -5.69 -1.46 -19.12
C ALA A 151 -6.86 -1.07 -18.21
N GLU A 152 -8.04 -0.90 -18.81
CA GLU A 152 -9.33 -0.79 -18.12
C GLU A 152 -9.54 -1.99 -17.19
N PRO A 153 -10.18 -1.82 -16.01
CA PRO A 153 -10.36 -2.92 -15.08
C PRO A 153 -11.41 -3.91 -15.62
N ASP A 154 -10.96 -5.13 -15.88
CA ASP A 154 -11.83 -6.28 -16.13
C ASP A 154 -12.78 -6.49 -14.93
N VAL A 155 -14.07 -6.30 -15.19
CA VAL A 155 -15.15 -6.60 -14.26
C VAL A 155 -15.23 -8.12 -14.08
N VAL A 156 -14.71 -8.63 -12.96
CA VAL A 156 -14.95 -10.01 -12.52
C VAL A 156 -16.36 -10.09 -11.95
N ASN A 157 -17.29 -10.56 -12.79
CA ASN A 157 -18.62 -10.96 -12.42
C ASN A 157 -18.59 -12.49 -12.21
N GLY A 158 -18.81 -13.01 -11.00
CA GLY A 158 -18.90 -14.46 -10.82
C GLY A 158 -18.83 -15.01 -9.39
N SER A 159 -20.00 -15.40 -8.88
CA SER A 159 -20.26 -16.43 -7.85
C SER A 159 -19.62 -16.29 -6.46
N GLY A 160 -20.19 -15.42 -5.64
CA GLY A 160 -20.10 -15.53 -4.18
C GLY A 160 -21.10 -16.57 -3.67
N GLU A 161 -20.73 -17.85 -3.72
CA GLU A 161 -21.45 -18.91 -3.00
C GLU A 161 -20.51 -19.46 -1.94
N HIS A 162 -20.66 -19.03 -0.69
CA HIS A 162 -20.38 -19.77 0.55
C HIS A 162 -21.23 -19.17 1.69
N ALA A 163 -22.28 -19.91 2.04
CA ALA A 163 -23.05 -19.84 3.28
C ALA A 163 -22.11 -20.02 4.50
N SER A 164 -22.38 -19.64 5.76
CA SER A 164 -23.55 -19.15 6.49
C SER A 164 -23.13 -18.89 7.95
N ARG A 165 -23.76 -17.91 8.62
CA ARG A 165 -24.30 -17.91 10.01
C ARG A 165 -24.13 -16.55 10.70
N GLY A 166 -25.28 -15.94 10.95
CA GLY A 166 -25.42 -14.71 11.74
C GLY A 166 -26.80 -14.13 11.48
N GLY A 167 -27.85 -14.87 11.84
CA GLY A 167 -29.23 -14.42 11.66
C GLY A 167 -29.53 -13.24 12.58
N VAL A 168 -30.10 -12.19 12.01
CA VAL A 168 -30.79 -11.14 12.77
C VAL A 168 -32.25 -11.17 12.30
N PRO A 169 -33.23 -11.42 13.19
CA PRO A 169 -34.62 -11.42 12.80
C PRO A 169 -35.09 -10.00 12.51
N LEU A 170 -35.96 -9.91 11.51
CA LEU A 170 -36.75 -8.73 11.17
C LEU A 170 -37.60 -8.28 12.37
N GLY A 171 -37.51 -7.00 12.71
CA GLY A 171 -38.42 -6.31 13.63
C GLY A 171 -38.80 -4.96 13.01
N ASP A 172 -40.09 -4.82 12.75
CA ASP A 172 -40.79 -3.70 12.14
C ASP A 172 -41.30 -2.78 13.26
N ASP A 173 -40.78 -1.55 13.35
CA ASP A 173 -41.52 -0.36 13.80
C ASP A 173 -40.69 0.94 13.73
N GLY A 174 -41.22 1.91 12.99
CA GLY A 174 -41.37 3.30 13.45
C GLY A 174 -40.14 4.11 13.87
N VAL A 175 -39.76 5.03 12.99
CA VAL A 175 -39.38 6.43 13.29
C VAL A 175 -38.25 6.67 14.31
N GLY A 176 -37.10 7.07 13.77
CA GLY A 176 -36.45 8.29 14.24
C GLY A 176 -35.29 8.14 15.23
N ASP A 177 -34.31 8.97 14.92
CA ASP A 177 -33.26 9.49 15.78
C ASP A 177 -31.95 8.71 15.93
N ALA A 178 -30.90 9.51 15.83
CA ALA A 178 -29.52 9.11 15.83
C ALA A 178 -29.09 8.66 17.23
N SER A 179 -27.99 7.89 17.24
CA SER A 179 -27.07 7.64 18.36
C SER A 179 -27.26 6.34 19.17
N ALA A 180 -26.46 5.34 18.83
CA ALA A 180 -25.88 4.33 19.74
C ALA A 180 -24.70 3.67 18.96
N VAL A 181 -23.42 3.94 19.22
CA VAL A 181 -22.57 3.59 20.38
C VAL A 181 -22.43 2.08 20.61
N GLY A 182 -21.19 1.60 20.51
CA GLY A 182 -20.67 0.29 20.97
C GLY A 182 -20.30 -0.63 19.78
N GLU A 183 -19.10 -1.20 19.64
CA GLU A 183 -18.11 -1.56 20.66
C GLU A 183 -16.77 -2.03 20.02
N GLY A 184 -15.64 -1.68 20.65
CA GLY A 184 -14.30 -2.34 20.62
C GLY A 184 -13.51 -2.42 19.29
N HIS A 185 -12.21 -2.14 19.17
CA HIS A 185 -11.10 -2.26 20.11
C HIS A 185 -10.05 -1.15 19.88
N ARG A 186 -9.54 -0.62 21.00
CA ARG A 186 -8.33 0.22 21.05
C ARG A 186 -7.13 -0.72 21.14
N PHE A 187 -6.14 -0.57 20.26
CA PHE A 187 -4.84 -1.19 20.45
C PHE A 187 -4.12 -0.48 21.59
N GLY A 188 -3.82 -1.23 22.66
CA GLY A 188 -3.01 -0.77 23.77
C GLY A 188 -1.57 -0.53 23.32
N ALA A 189 -1.04 0.63 23.70
CA ALA A 189 0.39 0.78 23.90
C ALA A 189 0.78 -0.14 25.06
N GLY A 190 1.66 -1.10 24.79
CA GLY A 190 2.24 -1.95 25.82
C GLY A 190 3.11 -1.10 26.74
N ASP A 191 2.78 -1.15 28.02
CA ASP A 191 3.74 -0.86 29.08
C ASP A 191 4.89 -1.86 28.96
N VAL A 192 6.09 -1.32 28.72
CA VAL A 192 7.34 -1.99 29.05
C VAL A 192 7.55 -1.77 30.54
N GLU A 193 7.43 -2.85 31.32
CA GLU A 193 7.90 -2.89 32.70
C GLU A 193 9.42 -2.66 32.71
N VAL A 194 9.84 -1.45 33.04
CA VAL A 194 11.20 -1.19 33.52
C VAL A 194 11.18 -1.49 35.01
N GLY A 195 11.76 -2.63 35.38
CA GLY A 195 12.00 -2.98 36.79
C GLY A 195 12.89 -1.92 37.44
N GLY A 196 12.30 -1.10 38.31
CA GLY A 196 13.00 -0.21 39.22
C GLY A 196 12.48 -0.47 40.63
N GLY A 197 13.18 -1.30 41.39
CA GLY A 197 12.88 -1.54 42.79
C GLY A 197 13.07 -0.28 43.62
N GLU A 198 12.06 0.07 44.41
CA GLU A 198 12.23 0.90 45.60
C GLU A 198 13.08 0.13 46.63
N TYR A 199 14.13 0.80 47.14
CA TYR A 199 14.73 0.46 48.43
C TYR A 199 14.02 1.29 49.51
N PRO A 200 13.54 0.68 50.62
CA PRO A 200 13.13 1.40 51.81
C PRO A 200 14.24 1.38 52.88
N PRO A 201 14.04 2.11 53.99
CA PRO A 201 14.20 3.56 54.19
C PRO A 201 15.66 4.01 54.41
#